data_AF-A0A2U9ID17-F1
#
_entry.id   AF-A0A2U9ID17-F1
#
_cell.length_a   1.000
_cell.length_b   1.000
_cell.length_c   1.000
_cell.angle_alpha   90.00
_cell.angle_beta   90.00
_cell.angle_gamma   90.00
#
_symmetry.space_group_name_H-M   'P 1'
#
loop_
_entity.id
_entity.type
_entity.pdbx_description
1 polymer ?
#
loop_
_entity_poly.entity_id
_entity_poly.type
_entity_poly.pdbx_seq_one_letter_code
_entity_poly.pdbx_strand_id
1 'polypeptide(L)'
;MGNVKFRDDKKKPLILGKLGWCSWNAFLTNLNEEKMVSVIEGIIKRGVKLGYVIIDDGWQELNDKKALDSLDPDKKKFPKGFDVKRIKDLGIEDVGLWHTINLYWNGFSENVKNDLSEGEKVDNSYQLPQDVNKALKAYIKFHQKLKADGFSFIKVDNQWVLRKLYTLTENIQTALQFSGYVNDLDILNCMSMVPECYTNYSISNVMRTSNDYIPNWKDAGKLHLLFNAYNSLFFSNIVYPDYDMFVSYDPYALSHLIMRIFSGGPVYITDKDPEKTNVELLNKAMISGKLLTVDYPGLITKDIIFSNPFVEDKLLKIASKANGIPVIAAVNVNKDGKRIVDTLRAEDLPYTVDKSMMYYKVIKEEHGYLEDLKIDLGEMESEIIVLGKKGTPIGLKEYLLPPSTMKDGQTLASGTLIILNDEVKEVKVREGTKIDFVI
;
A
#
# COMPACT_ATOMS: atom_id res chain seq x y z
N MET A 1 14.33 11.46 23.60
CA MET A 1 13.84 10.10 23.34
C MET A 1 12.75 10.22 22.30
N GLY A 2 12.77 9.40 21.24
CA GLY A 2 11.72 9.44 20.21
C GLY A 2 10.36 8.99 20.75
N ASN A 3 9.27 9.53 20.19
CA ASN A 3 7.90 9.16 20.51
C ASN A 3 7.35 8.18 19.46
N VAL A 4 7.90 6.96 19.43
CA VAL A 4 7.52 5.90 18.48
C VAL A 4 6.86 4.75 19.22
N LYS A 5 5.82 4.17 18.61
CA LYS A 5 5.20 2.91 19.05
C LYS A 5 5.37 1.85 17.98
N PHE A 6 5.35 0.57 18.37
CA PHE A 6 5.31 -0.52 17.41
C PHE A 6 4.01 -0.47 16.59
N ARG A 7 4.05 -1.04 15.39
CA ARG A 7 2.90 -1.12 14.47
C ARG A 7 1.66 -1.69 15.15
N ASP A 8 1.85 -2.75 15.94
CA ASP A 8 0.76 -3.51 16.56
C ASP A 8 0.17 -2.81 17.80
N ASP A 9 0.85 -1.80 18.35
CA ASP A 9 0.36 -0.95 19.45
C ASP A 9 -0.46 0.27 18.96
N LYS A 10 -0.65 0.39 17.64
CA LYS A 10 -1.36 1.49 17.00
C LYS A 10 -2.65 1.02 16.33
N LYS A 11 -3.58 1.95 16.13
CA LYS A 11 -4.83 1.71 15.39
C LYS A 11 -4.50 1.13 14.00
N LYS A 12 -5.22 0.09 13.59
CA LYS A 12 -5.13 -0.40 12.21
C LYS A 12 -5.69 0.67 11.26
N PRO A 13 -4.96 1.02 10.19
CA PRO A 13 -5.41 2.02 9.22
C PRO A 13 -6.73 1.59 8.54
N LEU A 14 -7.62 2.55 8.33
CA LEU A 14 -8.95 2.33 7.73
C LEU A 14 -8.93 1.80 6.29
N ILE A 15 -7.84 2.08 5.54
CA ILE A 15 -7.68 1.68 4.14
C ILE A 15 -7.17 0.24 3.95
N LEU A 16 -6.81 -0.47 5.03
CA LEU A 16 -6.34 -1.86 4.93
C LEU A 16 -7.48 -2.81 4.57
N GLY A 17 -7.16 -3.85 3.79
CA GLY A 17 -8.14 -4.85 3.34
C GLY A 17 -9.10 -4.34 2.25
N LYS A 18 -8.81 -3.18 1.67
CA LYS A 18 -9.58 -2.55 0.58
C LYS A 18 -8.67 -2.33 -0.63
N LEU A 19 -9.24 -2.40 -1.83
CA LEU A 19 -8.59 -1.91 -3.05
C LEU A 19 -8.90 -0.42 -3.22
N GLY A 20 -7.88 0.41 -3.41
CA GLY A 20 -8.05 1.84 -3.65
C GLY A 20 -7.73 2.28 -5.07
N TRP A 21 -7.97 3.56 -5.35
CA TRP A 21 -7.49 4.25 -6.55
C TRP A 21 -6.86 5.60 -6.19
N CYS A 22 -5.74 5.96 -6.83
CA CYS A 22 -5.03 7.22 -6.62
C CYS A 22 -4.91 8.00 -7.93
N SER A 23 -5.04 9.32 -7.87
CA SER A 23 -5.06 10.16 -9.07
C SER A 23 -3.68 10.52 -9.66
N TRP A 24 -2.57 10.31 -8.93
CA TRP A 24 -1.27 10.86 -9.31
C TRP A 24 -0.79 10.40 -10.69
N ASN A 25 -0.53 9.11 -10.90
CA ASN A 25 -0.04 8.63 -12.20
C ASN A 25 -1.14 8.69 -13.30
N ALA A 26 -2.42 8.78 -12.93
CA ALA A 26 -3.51 8.96 -13.88
C ALA A 26 -3.52 10.37 -14.51
N PHE A 27 -3.27 11.40 -13.71
CA PHE A 27 -3.49 12.79 -14.12
C PHE A 27 -2.32 13.74 -13.89
N LEU A 28 -1.35 13.37 -13.06
CA LEU A 28 -0.38 14.27 -12.45
C LEU A 28 -1.14 15.50 -11.94
N THR A 29 -0.66 16.70 -12.26
CA THR A 29 -1.32 17.97 -11.87
C THR A 29 -2.48 18.38 -12.78
N ASN A 30 -2.85 17.59 -13.80
CA ASN A 30 -3.96 17.84 -14.73
C ASN A 30 -5.29 17.18 -14.28
N LEU A 31 -5.45 17.06 -12.97
CA LEU A 31 -6.65 16.59 -12.30
C LEU A 31 -7.75 17.65 -12.34
N ASN A 32 -9.00 17.21 -12.48
CA ASN A 32 -10.20 17.97 -12.15
C ASN A 32 -11.31 17.00 -11.71
N GLU A 33 -12.38 17.56 -11.14
CA GLU A 33 -13.48 16.78 -10.58
C GLU A 33 -14.08 15.77 -11.60
N GLU A 34 -14.45 16.24 -12.79
CA GLU A 34 -15.12 15.41 -13.80
C GLU A 34 -14.23 14.28 -14.34
N LYS A 35 -12.95 14.54 -14.60
CA LYS A 35 -12.01 13.51 -15.05
C LYS A 35 -11.86 12.40 -14.01
N MET A 36 -11.71 12.79 -12.76
CA MET A 36 -11.57 11.85 -11.64
C MET A 36 -12.83 10.99 -11.49
N VAL A 37 -14.01 11.61 -11.41
CA VAL A 37 -15.27 10.90 -11.25
C VAL A 37 -15.53 9.96 -12.42
N SER A 38 -15.29 10.41 -13.66
CA SER A 38 -15.45 9.58 -14.86
C SER A 38 -14.58 8.32 -14.84
N VAL A 39 -13.32 8.43 -14.39
CA VAL A 39 -12.43 7.27 -14.25
C VAL A 39 -12.91 6.31 -13.17
N ILE A 40 -13.24 6.82 -11.98
CA ILE A 40 -13.74 6.01 -10.86
C ILE A 40 -15.02 5.26 -11.27
N GLU A 41 -15.99 5.98 -11.86
CA GLU A 41 -17.22 5.38 -12.37
C GLU A 41 -16.95 4.33 -13.44
N GLY A 42 -16.04 4.59 -14.37
CA GLY A 42 -15.66 3.66 -15.42
C GLY A 42 -15.09 2.36 -14.86
N ILE A 43 -14.22 2.45 -13.86
CA ILE A 43 -13.62 1.28 -13.19
C ILE A 43 -14.70 0.47 -12.47
N ILE A 44 -15.60 1.14 -11.75
CA ILE A 44 -16.71 0.50 -11.03
C ILE A 44 -17.69 -0.18 -12.00
N LYS A 45 -18.05 0.48 -13.11
CA LYS A 45 -18.92 -0.07 -14.16
C LYS A 45 -18.37 -1.36 -14.79
N ARG A 46 -17.05 -1.56 -14.74
CA ARG A 46 -16.40 -2.80 -15.20
C ARG A 46 -16.37 -3.92 -14.16
N GLY A 47 -16.94 -3.69 -12.97
CA GLY A 47 -17.07 -4.70 -11.92
C GLY A 47 -15.95 -4.70 -10.88
N VAL A 48 -15.05 -3.71 -10.89
CA VAL A 48 -14.02 -3.57 -9.86
C VAL A 48 -14.61 -2.79 -8.68
N LYS A 49 -14.57 -3.39 -7.49
CA LYS A 49 -14.98 -2.71 -6.25
C LYS A 49 -13.80 -1.97 -5.64
N LEU A 50 -13.90 -0.64 -5.62
CA LEU A 50 -12.96 0.26 -4.94
C LEU A 50 -13.52 0.60 -3.55
N GLY A 51 -12.71 0.45 -2.51
CA GLY A 51 -13.07 0.82 -1.13
C GLY A 51 -12.62 2.23 -0.75
N TYR A 52 -11.59 2.77 -1.41
CA TYR A 52 -11.12 4.13 -1.14
C TYR A 52 -10.53 4.83 -2.38
N VAL A 53 -10.48 6.16 -2.31
CA VAL A 53 -9.88 7.02 -3.34
C VAL A 53 -8.90 7.99 -2.70
N ILE A 54 -7.76 8.24 -3.34
CA ILE A 54 -6.80 9.30 -2.98
C ILE A 54 -6.85 10.38 -4.06
N ILE A 55 -7.29 11.57 -3.66
CA ILE A 55 -7.12 12.81 -4.44
C ILE A 55 -5.69 13.29 -4.18
N ASP A 56 -4.79 12.94 -5.09
CA ASP A 56 -3.36 13.24 -5.02
C ASP A 56 -3.05 14.67 -5.49
N ASP A 57 -1.77 15.01 -5.59
CA ASP A 57 -1.31 16.36 -5.95
C ASP A 57 -1.92 16.87 -7.27
N GLY A 58 -2.18 18.17 -7.34
CA GLY A 58 -2.81 18.85 -8.48
C GLY A 58 -4.16 19.48 -8.19
N TRP A 59 -4.69 19.44 -6.96
CA TRP A 59 -5.96 20.08 -6.60
C TRP A 59 -5.85 21.56 -6.20
N GLN A 60 -4.63 22.00 -5.89
CA GLN A 60 -4.36 23.24 -5.17
C GLN A 60 -4.53 24.49 -6.04
N GLU A 61 -5.05 25.57 -5.44
CA GLU A 61 -4.89 26.93 -5.95
C GLU A 61 -3.51 27.46 -5.53
N LEU A 62 -2.71 27.90 -6.50
CA LEU A 62 -1.32 28.31 -6.28
C LEU A 62 -1.09 29.75 -6.71
N ASN A 63 -0.28 30.48 -5.94
CA ASN A 63 0.17 31.82 -6.31
C ASN A 63 1.34 31.78 -7.31
N ASP A 64 1.84 32.95 -7.71
CA ASP A 64 2.97 33.11 -8.65
C ASP A 64 4.27 32.44 -8.19
N LYS A 65 4.41 32.13 -6.90
CA LYS A 65 5.57 31.42 -6.32
C LYS A 65 5.33 29.92 -6.18
N LYS A 66 4.21 29.41 -6.71
CA LYS A 66 3.76 28.03 -6.56
C LYS A 66 3.60 27.61 -5.09
N ALA A 67 3.27 28.54 -4.20
CA ALA A 67 2.85 28.25 -2.83
C ALA A 67 1.32 28.10 -2.80
N LEU A 68 0.80 27.32 -1.85
CA LEU A 68 -0.64 27.18 -1.64
C LEU A 68 -1.25 28.55 -1.32
N ASP A 69 -2.23 28.98 -2.12
CA ASP A 69 -2.83 30.31 -1.98
C ASP A 69 -4.26 30.30 -1.40
N SER A 70 -4.88 29.11 -1.34
CA SER A 70 -6.19 28.87 -0.75
C SER A 70 -6.22 27.52 -0.05
N LEU A 71 -7.01 27.41 1.03
CA LEU A 71 -7.33 26.11 1.64
C LEU A 71 -8.40 25.34 0.83
N ASP A 72 -9.14 26.03 -0.03
CA ASP A 72 -10.06 25.43 -1.00
C ASP A 72 -9.31 25.01 -2.27
N PRO A 73 -9.84 24.02 -3.02
CA PRO A 73 -9.22 23.63 -4.28
C PRO A 73 -9.36 24.70 -5.35
N ASP A 74 -8.50 24.61 -6.37
CA ASP A 74 -8.54 25.47 -7.55
C ASP A 74 -9.93 25.47 -8.18
N LYS A 75 -10.56 26.65 -8.26
CA LYS A 75 -11.95 26.83 -8.71
C LYS A 75 -12.17 26.49 -10.19
N LYS A 76 -11.12 26.41 -11.01
CA LYS A 76 -11.25 25.95 -12.40
C LYS A 76 -11.30 24.42 -12.45
N LYS A 77 -10.60 23.74 -11.54
CA LYS A 77 -10.57 22.28 -11.43
C LYS A 77 -11.74 21.72 -10.61
N PHE A 78 -12.17 22.47 -9.59
CA PHE A 78 -13.23 22.12 -8.65
C PHE A 78 -14.17 23.33 -8.45
N PRO A 79 -15.06 23.63 -9.41
CA PRO A 79 -15.88 24.85 -9.40
C PRO A 79 -16.79 25.03 -8.18
N LYS A 80 -17.10 23.94 -7.47
CA LYS A 80 -17.96 23.92 -6.28
C LYS A 80 -17.20 23.55 -5.00
N GLY A 81 -15.87 23.54 -5.04
CA GLY A 81 -15.06 22.91 -3.99
C GLY A 81 -15.01 21.38 -4.15
N PHE A 82 -14.53 20.67 -3.12
CA PHE A 82 -14.49 19.21 -3.15
C PHE A 82 -15.90 18.61 -3.00
N ASP A 83 -16.37 17.88 -4.01
CA ASP A 83 -17.59 17.07 -3.90
C ASP A 83 -17.27 15.64 -3.46
N VAL A 84 -16.80 15.48 -2.22
CA VAL A 84 -16.49 14.17 -1.64
C VAL A 84 -17.75 13.30 -1.54
N LYS A 85 -18.93 13.92 -1.38
CA LYS A 85 -20.21 13.22 -1.34
C LYS A 85 -20.46 12.49 -2.67
N ARG A 86 -20.24 13.14 -3.81
CA ARG A 86 -20.39 12.52 -5.13
C ARG A 86 -19.51 11.28 -5.29
N ILE A 87 -18.27 11.30 -4.77
CA ILE A 87 -17.38 10.13 -4.79
C ILE A 87 -17.95 9.01 -3.90
N LYS A 88 -18.43 9.35 -2.70
CA LYS A 88 -19.03 8.37 -1.76
C LYS A 88 -20.33 7.77 -2.29
N ASP A 89 -21.14 8.54 -3.02
CA ASP A 89 -22.37 8.05 -3.67
C ASP A 89 -22.10 6.99 -4.75
N LEU A 90 -20.85 6.85 -5.23
CA LEU A 90 -20.41 5.75 -6.12
C LEU A 90 -20.12 4.44 -5.37
N GLY A 91 -20.27 4.42 -4.04
CA GLY A 91 -19.96 3.26 -3.20
C GLY A 91 -18.52 3.23 -2.68
N ILE A 92 -17.77 4.34 -2.81
CA ILE A 92 -16.46 4.51 -2.17
C ILE A 92 -16.66 4.80 -0.69
N GLU A 93 -16.01 4.03 0.19
CA GLU A 93 -16.16 4.18 1.63
C GLU A 93 -15.34 5.36 2.15
N ASP A 94 -14.09 5.46 1.72
CA ASP A 94 -13.12 6.43 2.24
C ASP A 94 -12.49 7.27 1.13
N VAL A 95 -12.35 8.57 1.39
CA VAL A 95 -11.68 9.49 0.46
C VAL A 95 -10.55 10.19 1.20
N GLY A 96 -9.35 10.15 0.63
CA GLY A 96 -8.17 10.80 1.17
C GLY A 96 -7.72 11.98 0.32
N LEU A 97 -7.12 12.98 0.98
CA LEU A 97 -6.52 14.13 0.30
C LEU A 97 -5.01 14.16 0.54
N TRP A 98 -4.27 14.46 -0.52
CA TRP A 98 -2.83 14.68 -0.47
C TRP A 98 -2.48 16.11 -0.08
N HIS A 99 -1.47 16.27 0.77
CA HIS A 99 -0.77 17.54 1.00
C HIS A 99 0.69 17.28 1.40
N THR A 100 1.58 18.27 1.36
CA THR A 100 2.94 18.10 1.90
C THR A 100 2.97 18.38 3.40
N ILE A 101 4.08 18.06 4.07
CA ILE A 101 4.31 18.44 5.47
C ILE A 101 4.09 19.94 5.72
N ASN A 102 4.37 20.80 4.73
CA ASN A 102 4.15 22.25 4.79
C ASN A 102 2.94 22.71 3.98
N LEU A 103 1.92 21.85 3.90
CA LEU A 103 0.69 22.00 3.13
C LEU A 103 0.88 21.94 1.61
N TYR A 104 1.94 22.56 1.08
CA TYR A 104 2.37 22.39 -0.31
C TYR A 104 3.89 22.48 -0.47
N TRP A 105 4.41 22.15 -1.66
CA TRP A 105 5.85 22.03 -1.92
C TRP A 105 6.66 23.28 -1.54
N ASN A 106 6.16 24.46 -1.89
CA ASN A 106 6.76 25.76 -1.57
C ASN A 106 6.09 26.46 -0.38
N GLY A 107 5.47 25.69 0.53
CA GLY A 107 4.72 26.24 1.64
C GLY A 107 3.40 26.88 1.19
N PHE A 108 2.98 27.91 1.92
CA PHE A 108 1.70 28.58 1.73
C PHE A 108 1.82 30.11 1.75
N SER A 109 0.81 30.81 1.24
CA SER A 109 0.81 32.26 1.11
C SER A 109 0.36 32.98 2.39
N GLU A 110 0.39 34.32 2.37
CA GLU A 110 -0.12 35.13 3.46
C GLU A 110 -1.63 34.97 3.68
N ASN A 111 -2.39 34.73 2.61
CA ASN A 111 -3.83 34.45 2.68
C ASN A 111 -4.08 33.19 3.52
N VAL A 112 -3.42 32.09 3.15
CA VAL A 112 -3.51 30.82 3.90
C VAL A 112 -3.00 30.97 5.32
N LYS A 113 -1.90 31.69 5.53
CA LYS A 113 -1.40 31.99 6.89
C LYS A 113 -2.44 32.72 7.73
N ASN A 114 -3.25 33.60 7.15
CA ASN A 114 -4.31 34.31 7.87
C ASN A 114 -5.46 33.37 8.24
N ASP A 115 -5.86 32.47 7.34
CA ASP A 115 -6.87 31.44 7.62
C ASP A 115 -6.45 30.49 8.75
N LEU A 116 -5.19 30.03 8.69
CA LEU A 116 -4.58 29.18 9.72
C LEU A 116 -4.25 29.94 11.01
N SER A 117 -4.19 31.28 10.94
CA SER A 117 -3.72 32.21 11.98
C SER A 117 -2.25 32.07 12.40
N GLU A 118 -1.58 31.02 11.97
CA GLU A 118 -0.20 30.70 12.33
C GLU A 118 0.60 30.40 11.05
N GLY A 119 1.85 30.80 11.03
CA GLY A 119 2.77 30.58 9.92
C GLY A 119 4.10 31.28 10.16
N GLU A 120 5.19 30.64 9.75
CA GLU A 120 6.55 31.17 9.86
C GLU A 120 7.01 31.60 8.47
N LYS A 121 7.40 32.87 8.34
CA LYS A 121 7.79 33.45 7.06
C LYS A 121 9.14 32.89 6.63
N VAL A 122 9.20 32.31 5.43
CA VAL A 122 10.42 31.77 4.82
C VAL A 122 10.50 32.23 3.37
N ASP A 123 11.58 32.93 3.04
CA ASP A 123 11.78 33.61 1.77
C ASP A 123 10.55 34.45 1.40
N ASN A 124 9.86 34.06 0.32
CA ASN A 124 8.66 34.72 -0.22
C ASN A 124 7.37 33.92 0.06
N SER A 125 7.38 33.07 1.08
CA SER A 125 6.28 32.16 1.44
C SER A 125 6.19 31.98 2.97
N TYR A 126 5.31 31.08 3.41
CA TYR A 126 5.19 30.64 4.79
C TYR A 126 5.32 29.12 4.88
N GLN A 127 5.88 28.65 5.99
CA GLN A 127 5.85 27.26 6.41
C GLN A 127 5.19 27.14 7.80
N LEU A 128 5.04 25.92 8.30
CA LEU A 128 4.52 25.75 9.66
C LEU A 128 5.51 26.24 10.70
N PRO A 129 5.06 26.88 11.79
CA PRO A 129 5.98 27.35 12.84
C PRO A 129 6.67 26.20 13.57
N GLN A 130 7.93 26.38 13.99
CA GLN A 130 8.65 25.35 14.75
C GLN A 130 8.13 25.13 16.19
N ASP A 131 7.41 26.12 16.73
CA ASP A 131 6.72 25.99 18.00
C ASP A 131 5.58 24.98 17.87
N VAL A 132 5.61 23.93 18.71
CA VAL A 132 4.65 22.83 18.63
C VAL A 132 3.20 23.28 18.78
N ASN A 133 2.91 24.28 19.63
CA ASN A 133 1.54 24.73 19.85
C ASN A 133 1.00 25.49 18.64
N LYS A 134 1.85 26.33 18.02
CA LYS A 134 1.49 27.05 16.80
C LYS A 134 1.36 26.11 15.60
N ALA A 135 2.28 25.15 15.43
CA ALA A 135 2.18 24.12 14.41
C ALA A 135 0.89 23.30 14.56
N LEU A 136 0.59 22.86 15.79
CA LEU A 136 -0.60 22.08 16.08
C LEU A 136 -1.87 22.88 15.80
N LYS A 137 -1.93 24.16 16.17
CA LYS A 137 -3.07 25.03 15.86
C LYS A 137 -3.27 25.20 14.36
N ALA A 138 -2.21 25.39 13.58
CA ALA A 138 -2.28 25.48 12.13
C ALA A 138 -2.81 24.17 11.52
N TYR A 139 -2.21 23.02 11.87
CA TYR A 139 -2.65 21.73 11.37
C TYR A 139 -4.08 21.41 11.77
N ILE A 140 -4.48 21.65 13.02
CA ILE A 140 -5.85 21.38 13.50
C ILE A 140 -6.84 22.14 12.65
N LYS A 141 -6.62 23.43 12.38
CA LYS A 141 -7.51 24.22 11.53
C LYS A 141 -7.61 23.66 10.11
N PHE A 142 -6.47 23.32 9.52
CA PHE A 142 -6.46 22.75 8.18
C PHE A 142 -7.19 21.39 8.13
N HIS A 143 -6.86 20.48 9.03
CA HIS A 143 -7.44 19.14 9.10
C HIS A 143 -8.91 19.14 9.53
N GLN A 144 -9.34 20.10 10.37
CA GLN A 144 -10.77 20.34 10.66
C GLN A 144 -11.54 20.69 9.39
N LYS A 145 -10.99 21.56 8.55
CA LYS A 145 -11.59 21.87 7.24
C LYS A 145 -11.65 20.63 6.34
N LEU A 146 -10.56 19.87 6.23
CA LEU A 146 -10.57 18.64 5.42
C LEU A 146 -11.63 17.62 5.92
N LYS A 147 -11.76 17.47 7.23
CA LYS A 147 -12.80 16.62 7.81
C LYS A 147 -14.20 17.14 7.48
N ALA A 148 -14.42 18.46 7.55
CA ALA A 148 -15.68 19.10 7.18
C ALA A 148 -16.00 18.95 5.69
N ASP A 149 -14.99 18.96 4.82
CA ASP A 149 -15.11 18.70 3.38
C ASP A 149 -15.40 17.20 3.09
N GLY A 150 -15.37 16.33 4.11
CA GLY A 150 -15.81 14.94 4.05
C GLY A 150 -14.69 13.90 3.93
N PHE A 151 -13.43 14.32 3.95
CA PHE A 151 -12.26 13.43 3.88
C PHE A 151 -12.15 12.54 5.12
N SER A 152 -11.62 11.33 4.92
CA SER A 152 -11.52 10.27 5.94
C SER A 152 -10.07 10.00 6.35
N PHE A 153 -9.10 10.35 5.50
CA PHE A 153 -7.68 10.27 5.79
C PHE A 153 -6.89 11.29 4.97
N ILE A 154 -5.60 11.44 5.26
CA ILE A 154 -4.68 12.30 4.54
C ILE A 154 -3.43 11.54 4.10
N LYS A 155 -2.91 11.88 2.93
CA LYS A 155 -1.58 11.45 2.48
C LYS A 155 -0.63 12.64 2.62
N VAL A 156 0.45 12.47 3.39
CA VAL A 156 1.37 13.56 3.74
C VAL A 156 2.75 13.33 3.14
N ASP A 157 3.09 14.13 2.14
CA ASP A 157 4.33 14.04 1.38
C ASP A 157 5.42 14.99 1.87
N ASN A 158 6.59 14.88 1.26
CA ASN A 158 7.76 15.74 1.46
C ASN A 158 8.29 15.77 2.91
N GLN A 159 8.01 14.75 3.73
CA GLN A 159 8.42 14.76 5.13
C GLN A 159 9.94 14.66 5.32
N TRP A 160 10.66 14.11 4.34
CA TRP A 160 12.13 14.02 4.34
C TRP A 160 12.81 15.39 4.45
N VAL A 161 12.11 16.47 4.06
CA VAL A 161 12.65 17.84 4.07
C VAL A 161 12.73 18.41 5.49
N LEU A 162 12.13 17.77 6.49
CA LEU A 162 12.02 18.30 7.86
C LEU A 162 13.36 18.80 8.40
N ARG A 163 14.41 17.98 8.30
CA ARG A 163 15.75 18.34 8.82
C ARG A 163 16.38 19.53 8.10
N LYS A 164 15.99 19.77 6.86
CA LYS A 164 16.45 20.93 6.08
C LYS A 164 15.75 22.21 6.52
N LEU A 165 14.48 22.13 6.90
CA LEU A 165 13.63 23.31 7.15
C LEU A 165 13.50 23.68 8.62
N TYR A 166 13.72 22.73 9.53
CA TYR A 166 13.42 22.88 10.95
C TYR A 166 14.56 22.42 11.84
N THR A 167 14.77 23.13 12.95
CA THR A 167 15.66 22.67 14.03
C THR A 167 14.92 21.76 15.00
N LEU A 168 13.62 22.00 15.22
CA LEU A 168 12.73 21.21 16.09
C LEU A 168 11.80 20.30 15.26
N THR A 169 12.37 19.35 14.55
CA THR A 169 11.64 18.47 13.61
C THR A 169 10.55 17.61 14.28
N GLU A 170 10.79 17.20 15.52
CA GLU A 170 9.88 16.42 16.35
C GLU A 170 8.60 17.19 16.68
N ASN A 171 8.66 18.52 16.77
CA ASN A 171 7.48 19.36 17.03
C ASN A 171 6.52 19.32 15.84
N ILE A 172 7.06 19.40 14.61
CA ILE A 172 6.24 19.35 13.39
C ILE A 172 5.59 17.98 13.24
N GLN A 173 6.34 16.91 13.47
CA GLN A 173 5.80 15.55 13.44
C GLN A 173 4.76 15.31 14.53
N THR A 174 5.03 15.75 15.76
CA THR A 174 4.07 15.67 16.86
C THR A 174 2.77 16.42 16.50
N ALA A 175 2.89 17.64 16.01
CA ALA A 175 1.74 18.45 15.60
C ALA A 175 0.92 17.78 14.50
N LEU A 176 1.57 17.20 13.48
CA LEU A 176 0.90 16.44 12.41
C LEU A 176 0.12 15.24 12.96
N GLN A 177 0.79 14.42 13.77
CA GLN A 177 0.23 13.17 14.32
C GLN A 177 -0.98 13.45 15.22
N PHE A 178 -0.86 14.43 16.12
CA PHE A 178 -1.96 14.84 17.00
C PHE A 178 -3.11 15.47 16.23
N SER A 179 -2.83 16.30 15.22
CA SER A 179 -3.87 16.92 14.40
C SER A 179 -4.71 15.89 13.64
N GLY A 180 -4.09 14.87 13.04
CA GLY A 180 -4.83 13.78 12.41
C GLY A 180 -5.71 13.03 13.41
N TYR A 181 -5.18 12.72 14.60
CA TYR A 181 -5.92 12.04 15.66
C TYR A 181 -7.15 12.82 16.14
N VAL A 182 -7.00 14.09 16.49
CA VAL A 182 -8.13 14.89 17.02
C VAL A 182 -9.21 15.18 15.98
N ASN A 183 -8.87 15.09 14.69
CA ASN A 183 -9.80 15.27 13.58
C ASN A 183 -10.35 13.96 13.00
N ASP A 184 -10.01 12.82 13.59
CA ASP A 184 -10.38 11.49 13.08
C ASP A 184 -10.00 11.34 11.60
N LEU A 185 -8.75 11.68 11.28
CA LEU A 185 -8.11 11.48 9.99
C LEU A 185 -6.91 10.54 10.17
N ASP A 186 -6.98 9.36 9.55
CA ASP A 186 -5.81 8.50 9.45
C ASP A 186 -4.73 9.17 8.57
N ILE A 187 -3.47 8.85 8.80
CA ILE A 187 -2.33 9.46 8.09
C ILE A 187 -1.54 8.39 7.33
N LEU A 188 -1.51 8.52 6.01
CA LEU A 188 -0.58 7.82 5.13
C LEU A 188 0.67 8.68 4.97
N ASN A 189 1.79 8.24 5.56
CA ASN A 189 3.04 8.99 5.51
C ASN A 189 3.82 8.68 4.25
N CYS A 190 4.44 9.69 3.64
CA CYS A 190 5.12 9.55 2.38
C CYS A 190 6.38 10.42 2.34
N MET A 191 7.38 9.95 1.58
CA MET A 191 8.72 10.52 1.55
C MET A 191 9.26 10.72 2.97
N SER A 192 9.09 9.73 3.85
CA SER A 192 9.27 9.91 5.29
C SER A 192 10.17 8.85 5.92
N MET A 193 11.01 8.21 5.11
CA MET A 193 12.01 7.21 5.57
C MET A 193 13.24 7.89 6.22
N VAL A 194 13.03 8.94 7.01
CA VAL A 194 14.08 9.69 7.71
C VAL A 194 13.88 9.62 9.24
N PRO A 195 14.95 9.64 10.06
CA PRO A 195 14.85 9.45 11.51
C PRO A 195 13.85 10.37 12.20
N GLU A 196 13.76 11.62 11.75
CA GLU A 196 12.87 12.65 12.29
C GLU A 196 11.39 12.23 12.17
N CYS A 197 11.06 11.38 11.20
CA CYS A 197 9.70 10.87 11.00
C CYS A 197 9.49 9.57 11.78
N TYR A 198 10.23 8.50 11.45
CA TYR A 198 9.93 7.17 11.99
C TYR A 198 10.23 7.01 13.48
N THR A 199 10.96 7.94 14.11
CA THR A 199 11.11 7.99 15.58
C THR A 199 10.00 8.76 16.29
N ASN A 200 9.03 9.32 15.56
CA ASN A 200 7.92 10.12 16.08
C ASN A 200 6.51 9.61 15.69
N TYR A 201 6.42 8.42 15.08
CA TYR A 201 5.14 7.79 14.72
C TYR A 201 4.47 7.10 15.90
N SER A 202 3.87 7.91 16.76
CA SER A 202 3.08 7.46 17.91
C SER A 202 1.61 7.12 17.58
N ILE A 203 1.09 7.63 16.45
CA ILE A 203 -0.33 7.54 16.08
C ILE A 203 -0.50 6.91 14.69
N SER A 204 0.14 7.48 13.67
CA SER A 204 0.03 7.01 12.29
C SER A 204 0.62 5.61 12.14
N ASN A 205 0.02 4.82 11.25
CA ASN A 205 0.35 3.41 11.13
C ASN A 205 0.53 2.95 9.67
N VAL A 206 0.71 3.88 8.73
CA VAL A 206 1.08 3.60 7.33
C VAL A 206 2.20 4.51 6.90
N MET A 207 3.14 3.97 6.13
CA MET A 207 4.18 4.75 5.47
C MET A 207 4.61 4.14 4.14
N ARG A 208 4.79 4.97 3.10
CA ARG A 208 5.42 4.56 1.84
C ARG A 208 6.88 4.16 2.10
N THR A 209 7.26 2.98 1.62
CA THR A 209 8.60 2.40 1.82
C THR A 209 9.47 2.41 0.56
N SER A 210 9.19 3.30 -0.38
CA SER A 210 9.93 3.46 -1.64
C SER A 210 9.82 4.87 -2.20
N ASN A 211 10.53 5.10 -3.31
CA ASN A 211 10.19 6.15 -4.26
C ASN A 211 8.91 5.79 -5.03
N ASP A 212 8.40 6.73 -5.81
CA ASP A 212 7.22 6.55 -6.67
C ASP A 212 7.37 5.34 -7.60
N TYR A 213 6.30 4.59 -7.75
CA TYR A 213 6.11 3.68 -8.86
C TYR A 213 5.96 4.46 -10.17
N ILE A 214 6.73 4.07 -11.19
CA ILE A 214 6.69 4.69 -12.52
C ILE A 214 6.05 3.71 -13.52
N PRO A 215 4.87 4.05 -14.09
CA PRO A 215 4.15 3.16 -15.00
C PRO A 215 4.97 2.77 -16.23
N ASN A 216 4.87 1.49 -16.64
CA ASN A 216 5.48 0.92 -17.84
C ASN A 216 7.03 1.00 -17.87
N TRP A 217 7.68 1.31 -16.75
CA TRP A 217 9.14 1.30 -16.66
C TRP A 217 9.63 0.07 -15.90
N LYS A 218 9.91 -1.00 -16.64
CA LYS A 218 10.33 -2.31 -16.12
C LYS A 218 11.46 -2.23 -15.07
N ASP A 219 12.57 -1.56 -15.39
CA ASP A 219 13.74 -1.53 -14.50
C ASP A 219 13.50 -0.70 -13.24
N ALA A 220 12.74 0.39 -13.34
CA ALA A 220 12.25 1.11 -12.17
C ALA A 220 11.31 0.23 -11.34
N GLY A 221 10.46 -0.59 -11.99
CA GLY A 221 9.61 -1.58 -11.35
C GLY A 221 10.41 -2.62 -10.54
N LYS A 222 11.49 -3.16 -11.10
CA LYS A 222 12.41 -4.08 -10.39
C LYS A 222 12.98 -3.45 -9.12
N LEU A 223 13.55 -2.25 -9.24
CA LEU A 223 14.13 -1.51 -8.12
C LEU A 223 13.06 -1.14 -7.08
N HIS A 224 11.88 -0.73 -7.53
CA HIS A 224 10.77 -0.39 -6.67
C HIS A 224 10.30 -1.59 -5.82
N LEU A 225 10.18 -2.79 -6.41
CA LEU A 225 9.87 -4.01 -5.66
C LEU A 225 10.98 -4.37 -4.67
N LEU A 226 12.24 -4.26 -5.09
CA LEU A 226 13.41 -4.51 -4.24
C LEU A 226 13.44 -3.58 -3.03
N PHE A 227 13.34 -2.27 -3.24
CA PHE A 227 13.41 -1.27 -2.17
C PHE A 227 12.32 -1.48 -1.14
N ASN A 228 11.07 -1.70 -1.59
CA ASN A 228 9.95 -1.96 -0.69
C ASN A 228 10.16 -3.22 0.16
N ALA A 229 10.62 -4.32 -0.45
CA ALA A 229 10.88 -5.56 0.27
C ALA A 229 11.98 -5.42 1.33
N TYR A 230 13.11 -4.79 1.00
CA TYR A 230 14.21 -4.59 1.95
C TYR A 230 13.87 -3.57 3.03
N ASN A 231 13.22 -2.46 2.67
CA ASN A 231 12.81 -1.43 3.63
C ASN A 231 11.79 -1.98 4.65
N SER A 232 10.98 -2.96 4.25
CA SER A 232 10.03 -3.63 5.16
C SER A 232 10.71 -4.38 6.31
N LEU A 233 11.98 -4.79 6.20
CA LEU A 233 12.71 -5.39 7.33
C LEU A 233 12.72 -4.49 8.56
N PHE A 234 12.92 -3.19 8.35
CA PHE A 234 12.97 -2.21 9.42
C PHE A 234 11.58 -1.63 9.68
N PHE A 235 10.94 -1.06 8.65
CA PHE A 235 9.76 -0.23 8.82
C PHE A 235 8.49 -1.00 9.18
N SER A 236 8.40 -2.29 8.85
CA SER A 236 7.22 -3.09 9.21
C SER A 236 7.00 -3.21 10.72
N ASN A 237 8.06 -3.07 11.52
CA ASN A 237 7.96 -3.06 12.98
C ASN A 237 7.29 -1.79 13.52
N ILE A 238 7.32 -0.70 12.72
CA ILE A 238 6.83 0.61 13.12
C ILE A 238 5.47 0.89 12.47
N VAL A 239 5.26 0.53 11.22
CA VAL A 239 4.05 0.86 10.44
C VAL A 239 3.73 -0.24 9.44
N TYR A 240 2.52 -0.23 8.87
CA TYR A 240 2.24 -1.01 7.68
C TYR A 240 2.97 -0.41 6.45
N PRO A 241 3.80 -1.19 5.73
CA PRO A 241 4.48 -0.73 4.53
C PRO A 241 3.50 -0.47 3.38
N ASP A 242 3.46 0.76 2.89
CA ASP A 242 2.80 1.14 1.64
C ASP A 242 3.79 0.96 0.47
N TYR A 243 3.47 0.03 -0.42
CA TYR A 243 4.25 -0.28 -1.63
C TYR A 243 3.79 0.57 -2.83
N ASP A 244 3.16 1.71 -2.57
CA ASP A 244 2.68 2.67 -3.56
C ASP A 244 1.60 2.14 -4.52
N MET A 245 1.02 3.04 -5.32
CA MET A 245 0.10 2.67 -6.40
C MET A 245 0.78 1.87 -7.51
N PHE A 246 -0.02 1.21 -8.35
CA PHE A 246 0.41 0.66 -9.64
C PHE A 246 -0.66 0.76 -10.71
N VAL A 247 -0.30 0.57 -11.98
CA VAL A 247 -1.27 0.44 -13.08
C VAL A 247 -1.62 -1.04 -13.26
N SER A 248 -2.91 -1.37 -13.22
CA SER A 248 -3.39 -2.77 -13.27
C SER A 248 -3.17 -3.42 -14.64
N TYR A 249 -3.04 -2.62 -15.69
CA TYR A 249 -2.73 -3.03 -17.06
C TYR A 249 -1.27 -2.79 -17.46
N ASP A 250 -0.38 -2.54 -16.49
CA ASP A 250 1.06 -2.62 -16.73
C ASP A 250 1.43 -4.07 -17.13
N PRO A 251 2.35 -4.29 -18.09
CA PRO A 251 2.80 -5.63 -18.47
C PRO A 251 3.28 -6.50 -17.31
N TYR A 252 3.72 -5.89 -16.20
CA TYR A 252 4.23 -6.55 -15.00
C TYR A 252 3.30 -6.38 -13.78
N ALA A 253 2.02 -6.06 -14.02
CA ALA A 253 1.03 -5.81 -12.97
C ALA A 253 0.84 -6.98 -12.01
N LEU A 254 1.01 -8.24 -12.45
CA LEU A 254 0.92 -9.41 -11.58
C LEU A 254 1.95 -9.35 -10.43
N SER A 255 3.22 -9.15 -10.76
CA SER A 255 4.31 -9.06 -9.77
C SER A 255 4.12 -7.85 -8.85
N HIS A 256 3.60 -6.75 -9.39
CA HIS A 256 3.23 -5.57 -8.61
C HIS A 256 2.08 -5.81 -7.64
N LEU A 257 1.03 -6.52 -8.03
CA LEU A 257 -0.11 -6.86 -7.18
C LEU A 257 0.30 -7.86 -6.08
N ILE A 258 1.03 -8.92 -6.44
CA ILE A 258 1.51 -9.95 -5.50
C ILE A 258 2.33 -9.30 -4.38
N MET A 259 3.32 -8.47 -4.73
CA MET A 259 4.19 -7.84 -3.73
C MET A 259 3.43 -6.86 -2.82
N ARG A 260 2.38 -6.20 -3.33
CA ARG A 260 1.49 -5.31 -2.55
C ARG A 260 0.56 -6.09 -1.60
N ILE A 261 0.02 -7.23 -2.04
CA ILE A 261 -0.72 -8.15 -1.16
C ILE A 261 0.17 -8.57 0.03
N PHE A 262 1.42 -8.90 -0.25
CA PHE A 262 2.40 -9.33 0.75
C PHE A 262 2.99 -8.19 1.60
N SER A 263 2.80 -6.92 1.23
CA SER A 263 3.19 -5.82 2.13
C SER A 263 2.34 -5.77 3.39
N GLY A 264 1.15 -6.41 3.37
CA GLY A 264 0.15 -6.32 4.44
C GLY A 264 -0.45 -4.91 4.59
N GLY A 265 0.00 -3.96 3.78
CA GLY A 265 -0.39 -2.56 3.80
C GLY A 265 -1.48 -2.23 2.77
N PRO A 266 -1.65 -0.94 2.43
CA PRO A 266 -2.62 -0.51 1.45
C PRO A 266 -2.27 -1.03 0.05
N VAL A 267 -3.30 -1.37 -0.72
CA VAL A 267 -3.16 -1.69 -2.15
C VAL A 267 -4.11 -0.80 -2.94
N TYR A 268 -3.56 -0.06 -3.89
CA TYR A 268 -4.34 0.84 -4.72
C TYR A 268 -3.75 0.94 -6.12
N ILE A 269 -4.64 1.15 -7.09
CA ILE A 269 -4.27 1.33 -8.49
C ILE A 269 -4.23 2.82 -8.84
N THR A 270 -3.70 3.15 -10.02
CA THR A 270 -3.69 4.51 -10.58
C THR A 270 -4.07 4.50 -12.07
N ASP A 271 -4.95 3.56 -12.42
CA ASP A 271 -5.44 3.38 -13.79
C ASP A 271 -6.06 4.68 -14.30
N LYS A 272 -5.62 5.11 -15.48
CA LYS A 272 -6.16 6.30 -16.16
C LYS A 272 -7.32 5.95 -17.08
N ASP A 273 -7.22 4.79 -17.72
CA ASP A 273 -8.05 4.35 -18.83
C ASP A 273 -8.94 3.19 -18.33
N PRO A 274 -10.19 3.46 -17.92
CA PRO A 274 -11.04 2.44 -17.32
C PRO A 274 -11.24 1.23 -18.22
N GLU A 275 -11.26 1.40 -19.54
CA GLU A 275 -11.38 0.32 -20.53
C GLU A 275 -10.19 -0.64 -20.54
N LYS A 276 -9.03 -0.22 -20.03
CA LYS A 276 -7.82 -1.05 -19.94
C LYS A 276 -7.67 -1.74 -18.59
N THR A 277 -8.36 -1.28 -17.54
CA THR A 277 -8.30 -1.89 -16.19
C THR A 277 -8.34 -3.42 -16.24
N ASN A 278 -7.37 -4.07 -15.62
CA ASN A 278 -7.29 -5.52 -15.61
C ASN A 278 -8.20 -6.11 -14.52
N VAL A 279 -9.49 -6.18 -14.84
CA VAL A 279 -10.54 -6.67 -13.92
C VAL A 279 -10.26 -8.11 -13.49
N GLU A 280 -9.81 -8.97 -14.41
CA GLU A 280 -9.51 -10.37 -14.10
C GLU A 280 -8.40 -10.47 -13.05
N LEU A 281 -7.29 -9.75 -13.24
CA LEU A 281 -6.18 -9.74 -12.30
C LEU A 281 -6.60 -9.24 -10.92
N LEU A 282 -7.33 -8.12 -10.87
CA LEU A 282 -7.78 -7.54 -9.59
C LEU A 282 -8.76 -8.47 -8.86
N ASN A 283 -9.65 -9.16 -9.59
CA ASN A 283 -10.59 -10.11 -8.99
C ASN A 283 -9.90 -11.33 -8.36
N LYS A 284 -8.74 -11.76 -8.87
CA LYS A 284 -7.94 -12.83 -8.23
C LYS A 284 -7.39 -12.43 -6.86
N ALA A 285 -7.46 -11.15 -6.47
CA ALA A 285 -7.06 -10.65 -5.17
C ALA A 285 -8.23 -10.18 -4.29
N MET A 286 -9.49 -10.36 -4.73
CA MET A 286 -10.65 -9.74 -4.09
C MET A 286 -11.78 -10.75 -3.85
N ILE A 287 -12.37 -10.75 -2.64
CA ILE A 287 -13.59 -11.50 -2.31
C ILE A 287 -14.62 -10.56 -1.70
N SER A 288 -15.82 -10.51 -2.28
CA SER A 288 -16.96 -9.72 -1.76
C SER A 288 -16.60 -8.26 -1.46
N GLY A 289 -15.70 -7.67 -2.25
CA GLY A 289 -15.22 -6.30 -2.07
C GLY A 289 -14.09 -6.10 -1.05
N LYS A 290 -13.57 -7.18 -0.48
CA LYS A 290 -12.40 -7.15 0.42
C LYS A 290 -11.18 -7.67 -0.30
N LEU A 291 -10.07 -7.00 -0.09
CA LEU A 291 -8.77 -7.42 -0.59
C LEU A 291 -8.23 -8.56 0.28
N LEU A 292 -7.74 -9.61 -0.37
CA LEU A 292 -6.99 -10.68 0.28
C LEU A 292 -5.60 -10.16 0.66
N THR A 293 -5.16 -10.43 1.89
CA THR A 293 -3.87 -9.95 2.39
C THR A 293 -3.29 -10.92 3.42
N VAL A 294 -2.00 -10.77 3.69
CA VAL A 294 -1.26 -11.56 4.67
C VAL A 294 -1.55 -11.10 6.11
N ASP A 295 -1.33 -11.98 7.09
CA ASP A 295 -1.59 -11.75 8.51
C ASP A 295 -0.74 -10.60 9.08
N TYR A 296 0.47 -10.44 8.53
CA TYR A 296 1.43 -9.38 8.85
C TYR A 296 2.31 -9.06 7.63
N PRO A 297 2.90 -7.86 7.54
CA PRO A 297 3.83 -7.50 6.46
C PRO A 297 4.91 -8.56 6.23
N GLY A 298 5.06 -8.98 4.98
CA GLY A 298 6.06 -9.97 4.58
C GLY A 298 7.48 -9.45 4.72
N LEU A 299 8.38 -10.33 5.14
CA LEU A 299 9.80 -10.03 5.30
C LEU A 299 10.61 -10.81 4.26
N ILE A 300 11.71 -10.24 3.79
CA ILE A 300 12.63 -10.97 2.90
C ILE A 300 13.14 -12.25 3.58
N THR A 301 13.35 -13.30 2.79
CA THR A 301 13.94 -14.54 3.29
C THR A 301 15.38 -14.31 3.76
N LYS A 302 15.82 -15.07 4.76
CA LYS A 302 17.12 -14.91 5.42
C LYS A 302 18.28 -15.03 4.46
N ASP A 303 18.16 -15.90 3.45
CA ASP A 303 19.21 -16.15 2.47
C ASP A 303 19.52 -14.95 1.56
N ILE A 304 18.61 -13.96 1.48
CA ILE A 304 18.82 -12.76 0.69
C ILE A 304 19.06 -11.49 1.53
N ILE A 305 19.16 -11.59 2.87
CA ILE A 305 19.43 -10.41 3.73
C ILE A 305 20.70 -9.66 3.32
N PHE A 306 21.74 -10.41 2.94
CA PHE A 306 23.04 -9.86 2.53
C PHE A 306 23.36 -10.08 1.04
N SER A 307 22.36 -10.47 0.24
CA SER A 307 22.48 -10.56 -1.21
C SER A 307 21.73 -9.43 -1.89
N ASN A 308 22.05 -9.17 -3.15
CA ASN A 308 21.34 -8.23 -3.99
C ASN A 308 20.71 -8.95 -5.20
N PRO A 309 19.43 -9.37 -5.12
CA PRO A 309 18.69 -10.01 -6.22
C PRO A 309 18.66 -9.21 -7.53
N PHE A 310 18.97 -7.91 -7.51
CA PHE A 310 19.07 -7.10 -8.72
C PHE A 310 20.30 -7.44 -9.58
N VAL A 311 21.36 -7.98 -8.99
CA VAL A 311 22.63 -8.28 -9.69
C VAL A 311 23.08 -9.73 -9.55
N GLU A 312 22.75 -10.38 -8.44
CA GLU A 312 23.05 -11.79 -8.18
C GLU A 312 21.98 -12.70 -8.79
N ASP A 313 22.32 -13.96 -8.98
CA ASP A 313 21.40 -14.99 -9.48
C ASP A 313 20.49 -15.49 -8.33
N LYS A 314 19.72 -14.55 -7.77
CA LYS A 314 18.81 -14.73 -6.64
C LYS A 314 17.45 -14.14 -6.94
N LEU A 315 16.39 -14.80 -6.47
CA LEU A 315 15.04 -14.25 -6.54
C LEU A 315 14.78 -13.34 -5.34
N LEU A 316 13.99 -12.29 -5.56
CA LEU A 316 13.44 -11.50 -4.46
C LEU A 316 12.30 -12.32 -3.83
N LYS A 317 12.52 -12.81 -2.61
CA LYS A 317 11.59 -13.68 -1.89
C LYS A 317 11.14 -13.00 -0.60
N ILE A 318 9.83 -12.83 -0.42
CA ILE A 318 9.23 -12.33 0.82
C ILE A 318 8.25 -13.33 1.39
N ALA A 319 8.27 -13.53 2.71
CA ALA A 319 7.51 -14.55 3.40
C ALA A 319 6.64 -13.94 4.51
N SER A 320 5.41 -14.44 4.61
CA SER A 320 4.44 -14.12 5.67
C SER A 320 3.55 -15.33 5.95
N LYS A 321 2.44 -15.13 6.66
CA LYS A 321 1.37 -16.11 6.82
C LYS A 321 0.06 -15.52 6.31
N ALA A 322 -0.86 -16.38 5.94
CA ALA A 322 -2.24 -16.02 5.64
C ALA A 322 -3.14 -17.03 6.33
N ASN A 323 -3.95 -16.57 7.29
CA ASN A 323 -4.71 -17.43 8.21
C ASN A 323 -3.83 -18.48 8.91
N GLY A 324 -2.63 -18.10 9.32
CA GLY A 324 -1.66 -18.96 9.98
C GLY A 324 -0.90 -19.92 9.05
N ILE A 325 -1.28 -20.05 7.78
CA ILE A 325 -0.62 -20.88 6.77
C ILE A 325 0.59 -20.11 6.20
N PRO A 326 1.81 -20.68 6.20
CA PRO A 326 2.97 -20.03 5.60
C PRO A 326 2.80 -19.77 4.10
N VAL A 327 3.11 -18.55 3.68
CA VAL A 327 3.07 -18.11 2.29
C VAL A 327 4.34 -17.34 1.92
N ILE A 328 4.81 -17.53 0.69
CA ILE A 328 6.00 -16.87 0.15
C ILE A 328 5.66 -16.31 -1.22
N ALA A 329 6.00 -15.06 -1.48
CA ALA A 329 6.03 -14.49 -2.83
C ALA A 329 7.48 -14.47 -3.32
N ALA A 330 7.70 -14.89 -4.56
CA ALA A 330 8.99 -14.81 -5.24
C ALA A 330 8.84 -14.02 -6.55
N VAL A 331 9.78 -13.11 -6.83
CA VAL A 331 9.81 -12.31 -8.06
C VAL A 331 11.24 -12.25 -8.60
N ASN A 332 11.40 -12.39 -9.91
CA ASN A 332 12.68 -12.16 -10.55
C ASN A 332 12.86 -10.67 -10.89
N VAL A 333 13.77 -10.02 -10.16
CA VAL A 333 14.11 -8.59 -10.33
C VAL A 333 15.51 -8.37 -10.91
N ASN A 334 16.12 -9.40 -11.52
CA ASN A 334 17.47 -9.29 -12.05
C ASN A 334 17.56 -8.22 -13.15
N LYS A 335 18.55 -7.33 -13.06
CA LYS A 335 18.71 -6.18 -13.95
C LYS A 335 18.98 -6.57 -15.40
N ASP A 336 19.67 -7.70 -15.61
CA ASP A 336 20.09 -8.16 -16.94
C ASP A 336 19.01 -9.02 -17.63
N GLY A 337 17.84 -9.17 -16.99
CA GLY A 337 16.72 -9.94 -17.54
C GLY A 337 16.96 -11.45 -17.61
N LYS A 338 17.93 -11.96 -16.85
CA LYS A 338 18.24 -13.39 -16.79
C LYS A 338 17.05 -14.16 -16.23
N ARG A 339 16.82 -15.35 -16.77
CA ARG A 339 15.98 -16.38 -16.10
C ARG A 339 16.75 -16.90 -14.89
N ILE A 340 16.13 -16.88 -13.72
CA ILE A 340 16.77 -17.26 -12.46
C ILE A 340 16.12 -18.53 -11.92
N VAL A 341 16.96 -19.52 -11.59
CA VAL A 341 16.57 -20.70 -10.82
C VAL A 341 17.19 -20.57 -9.42
N ASP A 342 16.36 -20.31 -8.42
CA ASP A 342 16.79 -20.16 -7.03
C ASP A 342 16.16 -21.25 -6.16
N THR A 343 16.74 -21.48 -4.99
CA THR A 343 16.28 -22.49 -4.02
C THR A 343 15.64 -21.79 -2.84
N LEU A 344 14.50 -22.31 -2.39
CA LEU A 344 13.87 -21.94 -1.13
C LEU A 344 13.98 -23.12 -0.15
N ARG A 345 14.53 -22.85 1.03
CA ARG A 345 14.65 -23.81 2.13
C ARG A 345 13.80 -23.38 3.31
N ALA A 346 13.40 -24.34 4.15
CA ALA A 346 12.66 -24.04 5.37
C ALA A 346 13.43 -23.08 6.30
N GLU A 347 14.75 -23.24 6.40
CA GLU A 347 15.63 -22.36 7.17
C GLU A 347 15.71 -20.91 6.65
N ASP A 348 15.41 -20.68 5.37
CA ASP A 348 15.44 -19.34 4.76
C ASP A 348 14.25 -18.50 5.24
N LEU A 349 13.20 -19.11 5.79
CA LEU A 349 12.01 -18.39 6.21
C LEU A 349 12.26 -17.58 7.50
N PRO A 350 11.61 -16.41 7.66
CA PRO A 350 11.77 -15.55 8.84
C PRO A 350 11.10 -16.14 10.10
N TYR A 351 10.45 -17.30 9.99
CA TYR A 351 9.81 -18.05 11.06
C TYR A 351 10.08 -19.55 10.90
N THR A 352 9.86 -20.33 11.95
CA THR A 352 10.09 -21.79 11.92
C THR A 352 9.01 -22.48 11.09
N VAL A 353 9.46 -23.36 10.19
CA VAL A 353 8.62 -24.24 9.38
C VAL A 353 9.14 -25.67 9.47
N ASP A 354 8.23 -26.63 9.49
CA ASP A 354 8.55 -28.06 9.50
C ASP A 354 9.05 -28.49 8.11
N LYS A 355 10.21 -29.16 8.05
CA LYS A 355 10.81 -29.64 6.80
C LYS A 355 9.97 -30.71 6.09
N SER A 356 9.05 -31.37 6.81
CA SER A 356 8.12 -32.35 6.24
C SER A 356 6.91 -31.74 5.54
N MET A 357 6.76 -30.40 5.54
CA MET A 357 5.65 -29.75 4.85
C MET A 357 5.69 -29.98 3.34
N MET A 358 4.51 -29.89 2.74
CA MET A 358 4.31 -29.82 1.30
C MET A 358 4.20 -28.36 0.86
N TYR A 359 4.44 -28.11 -0.42
CA TYR A 359 4.21 -26.82 -1.06
C TYR A 359 3.17 -26.91 -2.17
N TYR A 360 2.52 -25.79 -2.46
CA TYR A 360 1.76 -25.55 -3.68
C TYR A 360 2.17 -24.19 -4.28
N LYS A 361 2.57 -24.20 -5.54
CA LYS A 361 2.83 -23.02 -6.36
C LYS A 361 1.52 -22.57 -6.99
N VAL A 362 1.08 -21.36 -6.69
CA VAL A 362 -0.25 -20.86 -7.08
C VAL A 362 -0.33 -20.55 -8.57
N ILE A 363 0.72 -19.96 -9.15
CA ILE A 363 0.71 -19.52 -10.55
C ILE A 363 1.00 -20.70 -11.48
N LYS A 364 2.01 -21.53 -11.15
CA LYS A 364 2.35 -22.72 -11.94
C LYS A 364 1.48 -23.95 -11.66
N GLU A 365 0.70 -23.93 -10.58
CA GLU A 365 -0.12 -25.06 -10.11
C GLU A 365 0.68 -26.36 -9.86
N GLU A 366 1.92 -26.21 -9.37
CA GLU A 366 2.81 -27.33 -9.04
C GLU A 366 2.83 -27.59 -7.53
N HIS A 367 2.91 -28.85 -7.12
CA HIS A 367 3.04 -29.23 -5.72
C HIS A 367 4.14 -30.25 -5.49
N GLY A 368 4.55 -30.39 -4.23
CA GLY A 368 5.52 -31.40 -3.82
C GLY A 368 5.88 -31.26 -2.35
N TYR A 369 6.93 -31.97 -1.93
CA TYR A 369 7.48 -31.85 -0.59
C TYR A 369 8.51 -30.71 -0.52
N LEU A 370 8.61 -30.06 0.63
CA LEU A 370 9.54 -28.96 0.90
C LEU A 370 10.97 -29.50 1.08
N GLU A 371 11.56 -29.99 0.00
CA GLU A 371 12.95 -30.44 -0.08
C GLU A 371 13.69 -29.55 -1.09
N ASP A 372 14.46 -28.57 -0.61
CA ASP A 372 15.23 -27.64 -1.46
C ASP A 372 14.46 -27.16 -2.71
N LEU A 373 13.27 -26.59 -2.46
CA LEU A 373 12.31 -26.21 -3.51
C LEU A 373 12.95 -25.28 -4.54
N LYS A 374 13.01 -25.73 -5.80
CA LYS A 374 13.46 -24.92 -6.93
C LYS A 374 12.34 -24.01 -7.44
N ILE A 375 12.67 -22.74 -7.57
CA ILE A 375 11.81 -21.70 -8.14
C ILE A 375 12.52 -21.17 -9.39
N ASP A 376 11.89 -21.35 -10.54
CA ASP A 376 12.43 -20.96 -11.85
C ASP A 376 11.56 -19.86 -12.45
N LEU A 377 12.08 -18.64 -12.56
CA LEU A 377 11.33 -17.46 -13.03
C LEU A 377 12.10 -16.71 -14.11
N GLY A 378 11.42 -16.41 -15.22
CA GLY A 378 11.84 -15.41 -16.20
C GLY A 378 11.82 -13.99 -15.64
N GLU A 379 12.31 -13.03 -16.41
CA GLU A 379 12.37 -11.63 -16.00
C GLU A 379 10.97 -11.09 -15.61
N MET A 380 10.86 -10.49 -14.42
CA MET A 380 9.60 -9.97 -13.85
C MET A 380 8.48 -11.00 -13.69
N GLU A 381 8.71 -12.29 -13.92
CA GLU A 381 7.79 -13.35 -13.52
C GLU A 381 7.74 -13.46 -12.00
N SER A 382 6.61 -13.93 -11.49
CA SER A 382 6.35 -14.08 -10.06
C SER A 382 5.64 -15.39 -9.76
N GLU A 383 5.81 -15.85 -8.53
CA GLU A 383 5.17 -17.06 -8.00
C GLU A 383 4.74 -16.81 -6.54
N ILE A 384 3.66 -17.48 -6.14
CA ILE A 384 3.25 -17.59 -4.73
C ILE A 384 3.35 -19.05 -4.32
N ILE A 385 4.01 -19.30 -3.20
CA ILE A 385 4.19 -20.62 -2.64
C ILE A 385 3.42 -20.67 -1.32
N VAL A 386 2.52 -21.64 -1.20
CA VAL A 386 1.76 -21.93 0.02
C VAL A 386 2.29 -23.22 0.62
N LEU A 387 2.61 -23.21 1.92
CA LEU A 387 3.11 -24.41 2.61
C LEU A 387 2.06 -24.97 3.56
N GLY A 388 1.97 -26.29 3.65
CA GLY A 388 1.09 -26.95 4.61
C GLY A 388 1.47 -28.41 4.80
N LYS A 389 0.96 -29.03 5.86
CA LYS A 389 1.16 -30.48 6.07
C LYS A 389 0.29 -31.26 5.07
N LYS A 390 0.64 -32.51 4.83
CA LYS A 390 -0.24 -33.45 4.13
C LYS A 390 -1.63 -33.47 4.78
N GLY A 391 -2.68 -33.33 3.97
CA GLY A 391 -4.07 -33.21 4.38
C GLY A 391 -4.55 -31.77 4.61
N THR A 392 -3.67 -30.76 4.55
CA THR A 392 -4.04 -29.36 4.83
C THR A 392 -4.86 -28.76 3.68
N PRO A 393 -6.08 -28.27 3.94
CA PRO A 393 -6.80 -27.42 3.00
C PRO A 393 -6.15 -26.04 2.96
N ILE A 394 -5.70 -25.60 1.78
CA ILE A 394 -4.97 -24.33 1.63
C ILE A 394 -5.80 -23.21 0.99
N GLY A 395 -7.07 -23.48 0.70
CA GLY A 395 -8.02 -22.49 0.18
C GLY A 395 -8.29 -22.61 -1.31
N LEU A 396 -8.91 -21.57 -1.88
CA LEU A 396 -9.46 -21.58 -3.23
C LEU A 396 -8.41 -21.26 -4.29
N LYS A 397 -8.31 -22.15 -5.29
CA LYS A 397 -7.38 -22.11 -6.43
C LYS A 397 -7.47 -20.83 -7.25
N GLU A 398 -8.66 -20.26 -7.36
CA GLU A 398 -8.95 -19.14 -8.26
C GLU A 398 -8.31 -17.80 -7.83
N TYR A 399 -7.69 -17.76 -6.65
CA TYR A 399 -7.18 -16.54 -6.03
C TYR A 399 -5.66 -16.58 -5.84
N LEU A 400 -5.03 -15.40 -5.89
CA LEU A 400 -3.58 -15.25 -5.71
C LEU A 400 -3.11 -15.65 -4.30
N LEU A 401 -3.97 -15.49 -3.29
CA LEU A 401 -3.65 -15.84 -1.91
C LEU A 401 -4.67 -16.86 -1.35
N PRO A 402 -4.61 -18.14 -1.78
CA PRO A 402 -5.61 -19.14 -1.45
C PRO A 402 -5.93 -19.23 0.05
N PRO A 403 -4.95 -19.21 1.00
CA PRO A 403 -5.29 -19.33 2.41
C PRO A 403 -6.23 -18.25 2.93
N SER A 404 -6.17 -17.04 2.37
CA SER A 404 -7.02 -15.90 2.75
C SER A 404 -8.47 -16.02 2.28
N THR A 405 -8.78 -17.02 1.46
CA THR A 405 -10.14 -17.28 0.95
C THR A 405 -10.98 -18.08 1.93
N MET A 406 -10.44 -18.38 3.11
CA MET A 406 -11.11 -19.08 4.20
C MET A 406 -11.11 -18.20 5.44
N LYS A 407 -12.07 -18.40 6.35
CA LYS A 407 -12.06 -17.79 7.67
C LYS A 407 -12.88 -18.65 8.63
N ASP A 408 -12.38 -18.85 9.84
CA ASP A 408 -13.09 -19.60 10.89
C ASP A 408 -13.58 -20.99 10.41
N GLY A 409 -12.76 -21.66 9.58
CA GLY A 409 -13.06 -22.96 8.98
C GLY A 409 -14.15 -22.95 7.91
N GLN A 410 -14.44 -21.80 7.30
CA GLN A 410 -15.41 -21.69 6.20
C GLN A 410 -14.79 -21.00 4.99
N THR A 411 -15.24 -21.38 3.80
CA THR A 411 -14.90 -20.69 2.56
C THR A 411 -15.62 -19.34 2.46
N LEU A 412 -14.92 -18.31 1.98
CA LEU A 412 -15.47 -16.96 1.78
C LEU A 412 -16.07 -16.75 0.39
N ALA A 413 -15.90 -17.72 -0.51
CA ALA A 413 -16.44 -17.71 -1.86
C ALA A 413 -16.69 -19.14 -2.34
N SER A 414 -17.39 -19.27 -3.47
CA SER A 414 -17.47 -20.54 -4.20
C SER A 414 -16.24 -20.70 -5.08
N GLY A 415 -15.75 -21.92 -5.25
CA GLY A 415 -14.54 -22.18 -6.03
C GLY A 415 -14.02 -23.60 -5.90
N THR A 416 -12.72 -23.75 -6.11
CA THR A 416 -12.01 -25.03 -6.05
C THR A 416 -11.08 -25.05 -4.86
N LEU A 417 -11.49 -25.75 -3.79
CA LEU A 417 -10.67 -25.93 -2.61
C LEU A 417 -9.51 -26.89 -2.92
N ILE A 418 -8.29 -26.43 -2.64
CA ILE A 418 -7.07 -27.23 -2.75
C ILE A 418 -6.75 -27.87 -1.39
N ILE A 419 -6.53 -29.18 -1.39
CA ILE A 419 -6.04 -29.93 -0.24
C ILE A 419 -4.71 -30.57 -0.60
N LEU A 420 -3.66 -30.22 0.14
CA LEU A 420 -2.31 -30.76 -0.06
C LEU A 420 -2.29 -32.25 0.26
N ASN A 421 -1.88 -33.08 -0.69
CA ASN A 421 -1.68 -34.52 -0.51
C ASN A 421 -0.63 -34.99 -1.52
N ASP A 422 -0.25 -36.28 -1.50
CA ASP A 422 0.72 -36.83 -2.48
C ASP A 422 0.29 -36.48 -3.91
N GLU A 423 -1.02 -36.59 -4.15
CA GLU A 423 -1.71 -35.96 -5.27
C GLU A 423 -2.64 -34.88 -4.73
N VAL A 424 -2.49 -33.63 -5.18
CA VAL A 424 -3.37 -32.54 -4.79
C VAL A 424 -4.83 -32.92 -5.06
N LYS A 425 -5.67 -32.79 -4.03
CA LYS A 425 -7.11 -32.99 -4.17
C LYS A 425 -7.78 -31.64 -4.42
N GLU A 426 -8.57 -31.58 -5.47
CA GLU A 426 -9.41 -30.43 -5.82
C GLU A 426 -10.87 -30.74 -5.51
N VAL A 427 -11.51 -29.93 -4.67
CA VAL A 427 -12.91 -30.12 -4.27
C VAL A 427 -13.70 -28.87 -4.61
N LYS A 428 -14.79 -29.01 -5.39
CA LYS A 428 -15.70 -27.90 -5.65
C LYS A 428 -16.52 -27.60 -4.39
N VAL A 429 -16.49 -26.35 -3.95
CA VAL A 429 -17.12 -25.88 -2.73
C VAL A 429 -17.95 -24.63 -3.01
N ARG A 430 -18.99 -24.43 -2.20
CA ARG A 430 -19.80 -23.19 -2.21
C ARG A 430 -19.27 -22.23 -1.16
N GLU A 431 -19.63 -20.95 -1.25
CA GLU A 431 -19.44 -20.00 -0.16
C GLU A 431 -20.08 -20.52 1.15
N GLY A 432 -19.38 -20.36 2.28
CA GLY A 432 -19.82 -20.84 3.58
C GLY A 432 -19.64 -22.35 3.81
N THR A 433 -18.99 -23.08 2.89
CA THR A 433 -18.70 -24.50 3.09
C THR A 433 -17.76 -24.66 4.27
N LYS A 434 -18.16 -25.45 5.27
CA LYS A 434 -17.32 -25.79 6.41
C LYS A 434 -16.21 -26.76 6.00
N ILE A 435 -15.01 -26.48 6.46
CA ILE A 435 -13.81 -27.26 6.22
C ILE A 435 -13.39 -27.85 7.56
N ASP A 436 -13.50 -29.18 7.68
CA ASP A 436 -12.98 -29.88 8.84
C ASP A 436 -11.45 -29.91 8.75
N PHE A 437 -10.78 -29.06 9.54
CA PHE A 437 -9.32 -29.12 9.65
C PHE A 437 -8.93 -30.40 10.37
N VAL A 438 -8.33 -31.34 9.63
CA VAL A 438 -7.49 -32.34 10.27
C VAL A 438 -6.13 -31.66 10.49
N ILE A 439 -5.97 -31.01 11.65
CA ILE A 439 -4.73 -30.28 12.04
C ILE A 439 -3.60 -31.26 12.38
#